data_AF-Q8ES47-F1
#
_entry.id   AF-Q8ES47-F1
#
_cell.length_a   1.000
_cell.length_b   1.000
_cell.length_c   1.000
_cell.angle_alpha   90.00
_cell.angle_beta   90.00
_cell.angle_gamma   90.00
#
_symmetry.space_group_name_H-M   'P 1'
#
loop_
_entity.id
_entity.type
_entity.pdbx_description
1 polymer ?
#
loop_
_entity_poly.entity_id
_entity_poly.type
_entity_poly.pdbx_seq_one_letter_code
_entity_poly.pdbx_strand_id
1 'polypeptide(L)'
;MKKATIFISSMIIVYFILQLGTGMILTTLYVPNVSQAWQNIEGLLPEIAFGPSSIALAPVLIFGILSVVIAYGITSVFSKKLNIN
;
A
#
# COMPACT_ATOMS: atom_id res chain seq x y z
N MET A 1 -21.81 -14.80 -4.17
CA MET A 1 -21.12 -13.58 -4.66
C MET A 1 -21.04 -12.45 -3.63
N LYS A 2 -22.09 -12.18 -2.83
CA LYS A 2 -22.10 -11.10 -1.83
C LYS A 2 -20.93 -11.12 -0.84
N LYS A 3 -20.57 -12.30 -0.32
CA LYS A 3 -19.42 -12.49 0.59
C LYS A 3 -18.08 -12.12 -0.06
N ALA A 4 -17.87 -12.50 -1.31
CA ALA A 4 -16.68 -12.14 -2.08
C ALA A 4 -16.61 -10.62 -2.34
N THR A 5 -17.74 -9.98 -2.66
CA THR A 5 -17.81 -8.52 -2.83
C THR A 5 -17.45 -7.79 -1.53
N ILE A 6 -17.96 -8.24 -0.38
CA ILE A 6 -17.62 -7.66 0.93
C ILE A 6 -16.13 -7.84 1.22
N PHE A 7 -15.56 -9.01 0.91
CA PHE A 7 -14.13 -9.26 1.09
C PHE A 7 -13.26 -8.35 0.23
N ILE A 8 -13.51 -8.32 -1.08
CA ILE A 8 -12.71 -7.54 -2.03
C ILE A 8 -12.80 -6.04 -1.71
N SER A 9 -14.01 -5.52 -1.45
CA SER A 9 -14.18 -4.11 -1.08
C SER A 9 -13.47 -3.78 0.23
N SER A 10 -13.59 -4.63 1.26
CA SER A 10 -12.88 -4.43 2.53
C SER A 10 -11.36 -4.47 2.37
N MET A 11 -10.84 -5.39 1.57
CA MET A 11 -9.41 -5.53 1.31
C MET A 11 -8.84 -4.28 0.62
N ILE A 12 -9.51 -3.76 -0.41
CA ILE A 12 -9.11 -2.54 -1.11
C ILE A 12 -9.10 -1.34 -0.15
N ILE A 13 -10.16 -1.17 0.63
CA ILE A 13 -10.28 -0.04 1.58
C ILE A 13 -9.17 -0.10 2.63
N VAL A 14 -8.96 -1.26 3.24
CA VAL A 14 -7.92 -1.43 4.28
C VAL A 14 -6.53 -1.21 3.69
N TYR A 15 -6.23 -1.78 2.52
CA TYR A 15 -4.96 -1.60 1.85
C TYR A 15 -4.68 -0.12 1.56
N PHE A 16 -5.68 0.61 1.06
CA PHE A 16 -5.57 2.03 0.76
C PHE A 16 -5.30 2.85 2.02
N ILE A 17 -6.02 2.60 3.12
CA ILE A 17 -5.81 3.29 4.39
C ILE A 17 -4.39 3.04 4.93
N LEU A 18 -3.91 1.79 4.87
CA LEU A 18 -2.56 1.44 5.32
C LEU A 18 -1.50 2.18 4.48
N GLN A 19 -1.64 2.18 3.15
CA GLN A 19 -0.72 2.89 2.27
C GLN A 19 -0.73 4.41 2.49
N LEU A 20 -1.90 5.02 2.65
CA LEU A 20 -1.98 6.44 2.96
C LEU A 20 -1.32 6.76 4.31
N GLY A 21 -1.63 5.97 5.35
CA GLY A 21 -1.03 6.16 6.67
C GLY A 21 0.49 6.07 6.63
N THR A 22 1.02 5.03 5.97
CA THR A 22 2.48 4.87 5.81
C THR A 22 3.09 5.97 4.95
N GLY A 23 2.46 6.35 3.84
CA GLY A 23 2.94 7.45 2.99
C GLY A 23 2.99 8.79 3.73
N MET A 24 1.99 9.07 4.59
CA MET A 24 1.99 10.25 5.44
C MET A 24 3.13 10.22 6.46
N ILE A 25 3.34 9.10 7.15
CA ILE A 25 4.44 8.94 8.12
C ILE A 25 5.81 9.11 7.44
N LEU A 26 6.00 8.52 6.26
CA LEU A 26 7.24 8.68 5.50
C LEU A 26 7.45 10.13 5.10
N THR A 27 6.39 10.83 4.68
CA THR A 27 6.48 12.24 4.28
C THR A 27 6.80 13.15 5.46
N THR A 28 6.26 12.89 6.65
CA THR A 28 6.55 13.71 7.83
C THR A 28 7.98 13.49 8.36
N LEU A 29 8.53 12.29 8.18
CA LEU A 29 9.90 11.96 8.58
C LEU A 29 10.95 12.28 7.50
N TYR A 30 10.52 12.52 6.26
CA TYR A 30 11.40 12.82 5.15
C TYR A 30 11.81 14.29 5.14
N VAL A 31 13.11 14.55 5.28
CA VAL A 31 13.71 15.86 5.07
C VAL A 31 14.25 15.92 3.63
N PRO A 32 13.64 16.70 2.72
CA PRO A 32 14.10 16.76 1.34
C PRO A 32 15.46 17.46 1.26
N ASN A 33 16.50 16.75 0.86
CA ASN A 33 17.81 17.33 0.58
C ASN A 33 17.83 17.87 -0.87
N VAL A 34 17.40 19.12 -1.03
CA VAL A 34 17.32 19.78 -2.34
C VAL A 34 18.68 20.02 -3.00
N SER A 35 19.77 20.14 -2.23
CA SER A 35 21.11 20.38 -2.79
C SER A 35 21.71 19.12 -3.41
N GLN A 36 21.54 17.96 -2.77
CA GLN A 36 21.89 16.67 -3.37
C GLN A 36 20.95 16.31 -4.53
N ALA A 37 19.65 16.59 -4.41
CA ALA A 37 18.71 16.35 -5.50
C ALA A 37 19.08 17.16 -6.74
N TRP A 38 19.49 18.43 -6.58
CA TRP A 38 19.90 19.30 -7.69
C TRP A 38 21.21 18.85 -8.35
N GLN A 39 22.20 18.42 -7.57
CA GLN A 39 23.45 17.88 -8.12
C GLN A 39 23.25 16.58 -8.90
N ASN A 40 22.22 15.80 -8.57
CA ASN A 40 21.86 14.58 -9.30
C ASN A 40 21.05 14.84 -10.59
N ILE A 41 20.66 16.09 -10.88
CA ILE A 41 19.90 16.46 -12.11
C ILE A 41 20.80 16.63 -13.33
N GLU A 42 22.11 16.88 -13.17
CA GLU A 42 23.04 17.08 -14.31
C GLU A 42 23.30 15.80 -15.13
N GLY A 43 22.74 14.66 -14.71
CA GLY A 43 22.76 13.37 -15.42
C GLY A 43 21.40 12.93 -15.96
N LEU A 44 20.57 13.85 -16.47
CA LEU A 44 19.31 13.56 -17.19
C LEU A 44 19.57 12.81 -18.52
N LEU A 45 20.16 11.62 -18.46
CA LEU A 45 19.95 10.60 -19.48
C LEU A 45 18.58 9.95 -19.23
N PRO A 46 17.79 9.67 -20.28
CA PRO A 46 16.49 9.04 -20.16
C PRO A 46 16.66 7.54 -19.89
N GLU A 47 17.40 7.18 -18.86
CA GLU A 47 17.23 5.86 -18.26
C GLU A 47 16.10 6.02 -17.27
N ILE A 48 14.89 5.65 -17.70
CA ILE A 48 13.94 5.00 -16.80
C ILE A 48 14.56 3.64 -16.45
N ALA A 49 15.76 3.66 -15.86
CA ALA A 49 16.28 2.54 -15.14
C ALA A 49 15.29 2.42 -13.99
N PHE A 50 14.51 1.35 -14.01
CA PHE A 50 14.05 0.76 -12.78
C PHE A 50 15.31 0.36 -11.99
N GLY A 51 16.04 1.36 -11.46
CA GLY A 51 17.19 1.19 -10.60
C GLY A 51 16.77 0.24 -9.49
N PRO A 52 17.67 -0.65 -9.03
CA PRO A 52 17.36 -1.93 -8.41
C PRO A 52 16.04 -1.87 -7.62
N SER A 53 14.94 -2.21 -8.31
CA SER A 53 13.57 -1.93 -7.89
C SER A 53 13.08 -2.91 -6.81
N SER A 54 14.03 -3.49 -6.07
CA SER A 54 13.82 -4.53 -5.08
C SER A 54 13.42 -3.97 -3.70
N ILE A 55 13.61 -2.67 -3.45
CA ILE A 55 13.33 -2.07 -2.13
C ILE A 55 11.84 -1.77 -1.90
N ALA A 56 11.01 -1.69 -2.96
CA ALA A 56 9.58 -1.39 -2.82
C ALA A 56 8.67 -2.64 -2.73
N LEU A 57 9.18 -3.85 -3.00
CA LEU A 57 8.34 -5.06 -3.00
C LEU A 57 7.94 -5.50 -1.59
N ALA A 58 8.87 -5.41 -0.63
CA ALA A 58 8.63 -5.86 0.73
C ALA A 58 7.50 -5.09 1.44
N PRO A 59 7.44 -3.75 1.41
CA PRO A 59 6.32 -3.00 1.98
C PRO A 59 4.98 -3.36 1.32
N VAL A 60 4.95 -3.46 -0.02
CA VAL A 60 3.73 -3.79 -0.77
C VAL A 60 3.18 -5.16 -0.37
N LEU A 61 4.05 -6.17 -0.24
CA LEU A 61 3.65 -7.51 0.19
C LEU A 61 3.18 -7.54 1.65
N ILE A 62 3.87 -6.86 2.56
CA ILE A 62 3.50 -6.79 3.98
C ILE A 62 2.11 -6.16 4.13
N PHE A 63 1.87 -5.00 3.51
CA PHE A 63 0.56 -4.34 3.56
C PHE A 63 -0.51 -5.13 2.81
N GLY A 64 -0.16 -5.82 1.73
CA GLY A 64 -1.04 -6.73 1.02
C GLY A 64 -1.54 -7.85 1.92
N ILE A 65 -0.64 -8.56 2.59
CA ILE A 65 -0.98 -9.65 3.52
C ILE A 65 -1.80 -9.13 4.71
N LEU A 66 -1.39 -8.03 5.33
CA LEU A 66 -2.14 -7.39 6.41
C LEU A 66 -3.57 -7.03 6.00
N SER A 67 -3.73 -6.45 4.81
CA SER A 67 -5.06 -6.09 4.30
C SER A 67 -5.96 -7.32 4.09
N VAL A 68 -5.41 -8.43 3.62
CA VAL A 68 -6.14 -9.70 3.45
C VAL A 68 -6.59 -10.25 4.80
N VAL A 69 -5.71 -10.28 5.80
CA VAL A 69 -6.04 -10.78 7.15
C VAL A 69 -7.15 -9.95 7.79
N ILE A 70 -7.06 -8.62 7.72
CA ILE A 70 -8.06 -7.71 8.27
C ILE A 70 -9.38 -7.85 7.50
N ALA A 71 -9.34 -7.88 6.16
CA ALA A 71 -10.53 -8.04 5.33
C ALA A 71 -11.24 -9.38 5.56
N TYR A 72 -10.49 -10.45 5.81
CA TYR A 72 -11.07 -11.74 6.19
C TYR A 72 -11.83 -11.64 7.52
N GLY A 73 -11.23 -10.98 8.53
CA GLY A 73 -11.89 -10.70 9.80
C GLY A 73 -13.19 -9.90 9.63
N ILE A 74 -13.14 -8.79 8.88
CA ILE A 74 -14.31 -7.94 8.57
C ILE A 74 -15.40 -8.77 7.88
N THR A 75 -15.02 -9.53 6.86
CA THR A 75 -15.97 -10.35 6.09
C THR A 75 -16.62 -11.41 6.95
N SER A 76 -15.88 -12.06 7.84
CA SER A 76 -16.41 -13.07 8.76
C SER A 76 -17.45 -12.48 9.72
N VAL A 77 -17.18 -11.30 10.29
CA VAL A 77 -18.10 -10.60 11.19
C VAL A 77 -19.36 -10.15 10.45
N PHE A 78 -19.21 -9.51 9.29
CA PHE A 78 -20.34 -9.02 8.49
C PHE A 78 -21.19 -10.13 7.90
N SER A 79 -20.57 -11.22 7.41
CA SER A 79 -21.31 -12.34 6.82
C SER A 79 -22.14 -13.06 7.88
N LYS A 80 -21.61 -13.23 9.11
CA LYS A 80 -22.39 -13.76 10.24
C LYS A 80 -23.54 -12.84 10.62
N LYS A 81 -23.31 -11.53 10.70
CA LYS A 81 -24.35 -10.56 11.08
C LYS A 81 -25.46 -10.44 10.04
N LEU A 82 -25.13 -10.58 8.76
CA LEU A 82 -26.07 -10.46 7.64
C LEU A 82 -26.65 -11.80 7.17
N ASN A 83 -26.34 -12.90 7.87
CA ASN A 83 -26.77 -14.26 7.53
C ASN A 83 -26.48 -14.65 6.07
N ILE A 84 -25.34 -14.19 5.55
CA ILE A 84 -24.90 -14.43 4.18
C ILE A 84 -24.09 -15.73 4.18
N ASN A 85 -24.66 -16.78 3.58
CA ASN A 85 -23.99 -18.06 3.33
C ASN A 85 -22.93 -17.91 2.22
#